data_AF-A0A9P7U7N8-F1
#
_entry.id   AF-A0A9P7U7N8-F1
#
_cell.length_a   1.000
_cell.length_b   1.000
_cell.length_c   1.000
_cell.angle_alpha   90.00
_cell.angle_beta   90.00
_cell.angle_gamma   90.00
#
_symmetry.space_group_name_H-M   'P 1'
#
loop_
_entity.id
_entity.type
_entity.pdbx_description
1 polymer ?
#
loop_
_entity_poly.entity_id
_entity_poly.type
_entity_poly.pdbx_seq_one_letter_code
_entity_poly.pdbx_strand_id
1 'polypeptide(L)'
;MVRLGLNLTSYPPDNEKSTQSTLLPTIFTHWGHSILHRPSQSRPRQSTELSNFPPEAEQAASLVYFSGNSVPASFLSTGNIFWTTKGQVKVQSMAVARSFKTLYGSPFLIERTHNKRKTYSVCTTLEEKFGNMSMQDHRNRSLLSLKHVCLIFPKDGQMEPVAYTKKGYELVPLLRSLMHFLWADPNLWSQPTDLQLLFEALLSATQFGDLEWKLQALRAAEELALLTPDHVNLARVTFRHWNLRRLHPMPIAAKSRLPFSLPPFQRLRASDQRANAFLGQRVLIEAQDLIDKSESPTEVHKAISNFRPYKIDDASFQESLVLLECHFLYAKSLRFNGHFDAAVQELREVLRTAEGLKSRLTLKIVLQFAEIECERGNHSRALEKLEDDQNHIGKSQRLELGSGRRLNLALAN
;
A
#
# COMPACT_ATOMS: atom_id res chain seq x y z
N MET A 1 26.03 -51.38 24.46
CA MET A 1 27.24 -50.52 24.42
C MET A 1 26.76 -49.07 24.43
N VAL A 2 27.10 -48.36 25.52
CA VAL A 2 26.87 -46.94 25.87
C VAL A 2 25.44 -46.38 25.74
N ARG A 3 24.68 -46.58 26.84
CA ARG A 3 23.64 -45.66 27.34
C ARG A 3 24.34 -44.51 28.08
N LEU A 4 23.82 -43.28 27.97
CA LEU A 4 23.81 -42.31 29.06
C LEU A 4 22.52 -41.48 28.97
N GLY A 5 21.72 -41.53 30.03
CA GLY A 5 20.56 -40.67 30.25
C GLY A 5 20.87 -39.54 31.22
N LEU A 6 19.78 -38.97 31.77
CA LEU A 6 19.69 -37.95 32.84
C LEU A 6 19.87 -36.51 32.33
N ASN A 7 19.12 -35.49 32.73
CA ASN A 7 18.23 -35.32 33.88
C ASN A 7 17.17 -34.25 33.56
N LEU A 8 15.94 -34.51 34.02
CA LEU A 8 14.94 -33.50 34.35
C LEU A 8 15.34 -32.85 35.67
N THR A 9 15.51 -31.53 35.70
CA THR A 9 15.45 -30.74 36.94
C THR A 9 14.51 -29.55 36.78
N SER A 10 13.82 -29.32 37.87
CA SER A 10 12.61 -28.53 38.06
C SER A 10 12.88 -27.21 38.80
N TYR A 11 12.07 -26.18 38.48
CA TYR A 11 11.72 -24.95 39.24
C TYR A 11 12.82 -23.85 39.42
N PRO A 12 12.48 -22.55 39.72
CA PRO A 12 11.18 -21.93 40.07
C PRO A 12 10.82 -20.60 39.31
N PRO A 13 9.71 -19.90 39.65
CA PRO A 13 9.06 -18.86 38.82
C PRO A 13 9.55 -17.43 39.11
N ASP A 14 9.10 -16.52 38.25
CA ASP A 14 8.95 -15.06 38.35
C ASP A 14 9.91 -14.26 39.27
N ASN A 15 10.66 -13.36 38.64
CA ASN A 15 10.88 -12.04 39.22
C ASN A 15 10.99 -10.99 38.11
N GLU A 16 10.00 -10.10 38.09
CA GLU A 16 10.09 -8.78 37.47
C GLU A 16 11.36 -8.08 37.96
N LYS A 17 12.16 -7.59 37.01
CA LYS A 17 12.87 -6.31 37.16
C LYS A 17 13.34 -5.82 35.80
N SER A 18 12.91 -4.60 35.53
CA SER A 18 13.30 -3.75 34.41
C SER A 18 14.80 -3.75 34.16
N THR A 19 15.19 -4.07 32.94
CA THR A 19 16.45 -3.60 32.38
C THR A 19 16.15 -3.11 30.97
N GLN A 20 15.90 -1.79 30.88
CA GLN A 20 16.06 -1.05 29.64
C GLN A 20 17.51 -1.25 29.19
N SER A 21 17.70 -2.09 28.17
CA SER A 21 19.00 -2.38 27.58
C SER A 21 18.98 -1.86 26.15
N THR A 22 19.64 -0.72 25.99
CA THR A 22 20.15 -0.11 24.77
C THR A 22 20.82 -1.13 23.85
N LEU A 23 20.13 -1.51 22.77
CA LEU A 23 20.73 -2.15 21.61
C LEU A 23 20.06 -1.59 20.34
N LEU A 24 20.48 -0.39 19.93
CA LEU A 24 20.34 0.05 18.54
C LEU A 24 21.52 -0.56 17.76
N PRO A 25 21.31 -1.48 16.81
CA PRO A 25 22.37 -1.90 15.92
C PRO A 25 22.66 -0.76 14.95
N THR A 26 23.91 -0.28 14.95
CA THR A 26 24.44 0.64 13.97
C THR A 26 24.39 0.00 12.58
N ILE A 27 23.32 0.23 11.82
CA ILE A 27 23.22 -0.15 10.40
C ILE A 27 23.30 1.14 9.58
N PHE A 28 24.51 1.64 9.38
CA PHE A 28 24.80 2.62 8.32
C PHE A 28 25.43 1.88 7.15
N THR A 29 24.88 2.02 5.94
CA THR A 29 25.67 2.15 4.70
C THR A 29 24.84 2.48 3.45
N HIS A 30 25.35 3.50 2.75
CA HIS A 30 25.25 3.82 1.32
C HIS A 30 23.90 4.20 0.71
N TRP A 31 23.59 5.50 0.82
CA TRP A 31 22.80 6.22 -0.18
C TRP A 31 23.79 6.96 -1.10
N GLY A 32 23.81 6.59 -2.38
CA GLY A 32 24.61 7.27 -3.40
C GLY A 32 24.10 8.70 -3.62
N HIS A 33 25.03 9.66 -3.63
CA HIS A 33 24.75 11.05 -3.97
C HIS A 33 24.20 11.14 -5.39
N SER A 34 22.99 11.68 -5.53
CA SER A 34 22.48 12.15 -6.82
C SER A 34 22.49 13.68 -6.84
N ILE A 35 22.91 14.21 -7.97
CA ILE A 35 23.31 15.60 -8.21
C ILE A 35 22.08 16.51 -8.12
N LEU A 36 22.15 17.51 -7.25
CA LEU A 36 21.23 18.64 -7.21
C LEU A 36 21.34 19.41 -8.53
N HIS A 37 20.37 19.25 -9.43
CA HIS A 37 20.24 20.13 -10.59
C HIS A 37 19.76 21.51 -10.12
N ARG A 38 20.63 22.52 -10.27
CA ARG A 38 20.29 23.96 -10.19
C ARG A 38 19.31 24.34 -11.30
N PRO A 39 18.19 25.03 -11.03
CA PRO A 39 17.43 25.70 -12.07
C PRO A 39 18.18 26.95 -12.56
N SER A 40 18.16 27.13 -13.88
CA SER A 40 18.68 28.26 -14.63
C SER A 40 18.03 29.59 -14.24
N GLN A 41 18.86 30.64 -14.15
CA GLN A 41 18.44 32.03 -13.92
C GLN A 41 17.47 32.51 -15.01
N SER A 42 16.35 33.11 -14.61
CA SER A 42 15.52 33.94 -15.48
C SER A 42 15.11 35.24 -14.77
N ARG A 43 14.91 36.29 -15.58
CA ARG A 43 14.91 37.73 -15.24
C ARG A 43 13.87 38.16 -14.19
N PRO A 44 14.14 39.25 -13.44
CA PRO A 44 13.27 39.71 -12.37
C PRO A 44 12.01 40.37 -12.94
N ARG A 45 10.84 39.95 -12.47
CA ARG A 45 9.59 40.70 -12.62
C ARG A 45 8.88 40.80 -11.28
N GLN A 46 8.69 42.06 -10.88
CA GLN A 46 7.76 42.64 -9.91
C GLN A 46 7.54 41.84 -8.62
N SER A 47 8.18 42.33 -7.57
CA SER A 47 7.95 41.98 -6.17
C SER A 47 6.53 42.33 -5.74
N THR A 48 5.60 41.40 -5.88
CA THR A 48 4.38 41.40 -5.05
C THR A 48 4.82 41.24 -3.60
N GLU A 49 4.50 42.23 -2.77
CA GLU A 49 4.90 42.26 -1.37
C GLU A 49 4.39 41.01 -0.63
N LEU A 50 5.32 40.29 0.01
CA LEU A 50 5.08 39.17 0.94
C LEU A 50 4.27 39.59 2.20
N SER A 51 3.95 40.87 2.35
CA SER A 51 3.34 41.49 3.54
C SER A 51 1.96 40.93 3.88
N ASN A 52 1.27 40.29 2.94
CA ASN A 52 -0.06 39.69 3.13
C ASN A 52 -0.08 38.15 3.02
N PHE A 53 1.06 37.47 3.14
CA PHE A 53 1.09 36.00 3.00
C PHE A 53 0.66 35.31 4.32
N PRO A 54 -0.49 34.63 4.37
CA PRO A 54 -0.97 34.02 5.61
C PRO A 54 0.01 32.93 6.10
N PRO A 55 0.28 32.83 7.41
CA PRO A 55 1.16 31.79 7.96
C PRO A 55 0.73 30.37 7.56
N GLU A 56 -0.58 30.11 7.43
CA GLU A 56 -1.06 28.80 6.96
C GLU A 56 -0.73 28.56 5.48
N ALA A 57 -0.81 29.58 4.63
CA ALA A 57 -0.44 29.47 3.22
C ALA A 57 1.08 29.25 3.06
N GLU A 58 1.88 29.84 3.95
CA GLU A 58 3.32 29.60 4.01
C GLU A 58 3.66 28.16 4.35
N GLN A 59 2.96 27.58 5.32
CA GLN A 59 3.16 26.17 5.64
C GLN A 59 2.88 25.28 4.42
N ALA A 60 1.76 25.48 3.73
CA ALA A 60 1.43 24.69 2.54
C ALA A 60 2.41 24.92 1.38
N ALA A 61 2.83 26.17 1.16
CA ALA A 61 3.82 26.50 0.13
C ALA A 61 5.18 25.85 0.45
N SER A 62 5.59 25.80 1.72
CA SER A 62 6.80 25.10 2.12
C SER A 62 6.74 23.61 1.76
N LEU A 63 5.60 22.94 1.99
CA LEU A 63 5.44 21.52 1.62
C LEU A 63 5.58 21.32 0.10
N VAL A 64 5.00 22.21 -0.71
CA VAL A 64 5.12 22.16 -2.17
C VAL A 64 6.57 22.34 -2.61
N TYR A 65 7.26 23.35 -2.09
CA TYR A 65 8.63 23.66 -2.45
C TYR A 65 9.58 22.52 -2.07
N PHE A 66 9.57 22.08 -0.81
CA PHE A 66 10.49 21.05 -0.30
C PHE A 66 10.18 19.63 -0.80
N SER A 67 9.03 19.43 -1.44
CA SER A 67 8.75 18.19 -2.21
C SER A 67 9.34 18.19 -3.62
N GLY A 68 10.07 19.24 -4.02
CA GLY A 68 10.67 19.38 -5.36
C GLY A 68 9.99 20.42 -6.26
N ASN A 69 9.07 21.22 -5.70
CA ASN A 69 8.50 22.40 -6.35
C ASN A 69 7.87 22.16 -7.74
N SER A 70 7.26 20.98 -7.91
CA SER A 70 6.49 20.58 -9.09
C SER A 70 5.61 19.39 -8.71
N VAL A 71 4.72 19.60 -7.74
CA VAL A 71 3.92 18.52 -7.14
C VAL A 71 2.65 18.25 -7.95
N PRO A 72 2.17 17.00 -8.04
CA PRO A 72 0.92 16.69 -8.74
C PRO A 72 -0.31 17.18 -7.96
N ALA A 73 -1.46 17.28 -8.61
CA ALA A 73 -2.72 17.64 -7.95
C ALA A 73 -3.08 16.75 -6.76
N SER A 74 -2.74 15.46 -6.81
CA SER A 74 -2.92 14.52 -5.70
C SER A 74 -2.16 14.92 -4.44
N PHE A 75 -1.08 15.68 -4.55
CA PHE A 75 -0.32 16.20 -3.41
C PHE A 75 -1.12 17.16 -2.54
N LEU A 76 -2.05 17.91 -3.15
CA LEU A 76 -2.92 18.86 -2.46
C LEU A 76 -4.12 18.17 -1.78
N SER A 77 -4.16 16.83 -1.78
CA SER A 77 -5.21 16.04 -1.12
C SER A 77 -5.30 16.40 0.36
N THR A 78 -6.52 16.69 0.82
CA THR A 78 -6.79 17.13 2.19
C THR A 78 -7.31 16.02 3.11
N GLY A 79 -7.56 14.83 2.56
CA GLY A 79 -8.06 13.67 3.30
C GLY A 79 -6.99 12.58 3.48
N ASN A 80 -6.86 12.10 4.71
CA ASN A 80 -6.16 10.86 5.05
C ASN A 80 -7.21 9.75 5.23
N ILE A 81 -7.02 8.62 4.55
CA ILE A 81 -7.92 7.47 4.60
C ILE A 81 -7.17 6.31 5.25
N PHE A 82 -7.76 5.71 6.30
CA PHE A 82 -7.10 4.67 7.08
C PHE A 82 -8.09 3.65 7.66
N TRP A 83 -7.56 2.52 8.14
CA TRP A 83 -8.33 1.52 8.86
C TRP A 83 -8.29 1.75 10.36
N THR A 84 -9.45 1.66 11.01
CA THR A 84 -9.55 1.58 12.47
C THR A 84 -9.14 0.20 12.97
N THR A 85 -8.90 0.08 14.28
CA THR A 85 -8.69 -1.21 14.96
C THR A 85 -9.88 -2.18 14.79
N LYS A 86 -11.08 -1.65 14.53
CA LYS A 86 -12.29 -2.41 14.18
C LYS A 86 -12.36 -2.82 12.70
N GLY A 87 -11.29 -2.61 11.93
CA GLY A 87 -11.26 -2.92 10.49
C GLY A 87 -12.20 -2.06 9.63
N GLN A 88 -12.63 -0.89 10.12
CA GLN A 88 -13.48 0.04 9.36
C GLN A 88 -12.63 1.08 8.63
N VAL A 89 -13.09 1.53 7.46
CA VAL A 89 -12.45 2.65 6.73
C VAL A 89 -12.96 3.97 7.30
N LYS A 90 -12.04 4.86 7.69
CA LYS A 90 -12.35 6.24 8.09
C LYS A 90 -11.60 7.23 7.22
N VAL A 91 -12.25 8.37 7.00
CA VAL A 91 -11.67 9.55 6.34
C VAL A 91 -11.49 10.64 7.39
N GLN A 92 -10.28 11.16 7.52
CA GLN A 92 -9.97 12.27 8.41
C GLN A 92 -9.43 13.44 7.59
N SER A 93 -10.00 14.64 7.83
CA SER A 93 -9.43 15.87 7.29
C SER A 93 -8.09 16.14 7.95
N MET A 94 -7.07 16.41 7.14
CA MET A 94 -5.76 16.78 7.62
C MET A 94 -5.77 18.20 8.17
N ALA A 95 -4.91 18.50 9.15
CA ALA A 95 -4.77 19.86 9.69
C ALA A 95 -4.40 20.88 8.59
N VAL A 96 -3.53 20.45 7.66
CA VAL A 96 -3.07 21.25 6.51
C VAL A 96 -4.17 21.47 5.46
N ALA A 97 -5.36 20.87 5.62
CA ALA A 97 -6.47 21.03 4.67
C ALA A 97 -6.88 22.50 4.50
N ARG A 98 -6.88 23.28 5.59
CA ARG A 98 -7.18 24.72 5.52
C ARG A 98 -6.06 25.47 4.79
N SER A 99 -4.81 25.17 5.12
CA SER A 99 -3.61 25.73 4.48
C SER A 99 -3.61 25.55 2.96
N PHE A 100 -3.91 24.34 2.46
CA PHE A 100 -3.99 24.09 1.02
C PHE A 100 -5.17 24.79 0.35
N LYS A 101 -6.32 24.90 1.02
CA LYS A 101 -7.46 25.67 0.52
C LYS A 101 -7.13 27.16 0.36
N THR A 102 -6.43 27.74 1.33
CA THR A 102 -5.99 29.15 1.26
C THR A 102 -4.93 29.37 0.18
N LEU A 103 -4.06 28.38 -0.03
CA LEU A 103 -3.02 28.45 -1.06
C LEU A 103 -3.58 28.26 -2.48
N TYR A 104 -4.63 27.44 -2.64
CA TYR A 104 -5.26 27.16 -3.92
C TYR A 104 -5.97 28.42 -4.48
N GLY A 105 -5.64 28.80 -5.72
CA GLY A 105 -6.15 30.03 -6.33
C GLY A 105 -5.46 31.32 -5.85
N SER A 106 -4.43 31.21 -4.99
CA SER A 106 -3.59 32.34 -4.61
C SER A 106 -2.47 32.60 -5.65
N PRO A 107 -1.91 33.81 -5.74
CA PRO A 107 -0.77 34.11 -6.63
C PRO A 107 0.52 33.38 -6.22
N PHE A 108 0.53 32.75 -5.04
CA PHE A 108 1.69 32.05 -4.47
C PHE A 108 1.82 30.61 -4.97
N LEU A 109 0.79 30.07 -5.63
CA LEU A 109 0.78 28.73 -6.19
C LEU A 109 0.54 28.81 -7.71
N ILE A 110 1.56 28.43 -8.47
CA ILE A 110 1.53 28.40 -9.92
C ILE A 110 1.04 27.03 -10.37
N GLU A 111 -0.14 26.98 -10.99
CA GLU A 111 -0.63 25.79 -11.69
C GLU A 111 -0.01 25.73 -13.10
N ARG A 112 0.60 24.59 -13.43
CA ARG A 112 1.09 24.28 -14.77
C ARG A 112 0.35 23.04 -15.29
N THR A 113 -0.13 23.09 -16.53
CA THR A 113 -0.77 21.94 -17.17
C THR A 113 0.08 21.46 -18.34
N HIS A 114 0.51 20.21 -18.30
CA HIS A 114 1.24 19.56 -19.39
C HIS A 114 0.68 18.16 -19.63
N ASN A 115 0.34 17.82 -20.87
CA ASN A 115 -0.24 16.52 -21.25
C ASN A 115 -1.43 16.10 -20.36
N LYS A 116 -2.37 17.01 -20.10
CA LYS A 116 -3.54 16.82 -19.22
C LYS A 116 -3.19 16.51 -17.75
N ARG A 117 -1.93 16.66 -17.33
CA ARG A 117 -1.49 16.57 -15.94
C ARG A 117 -1.28 17.96 -15.37
N LYS A 118 -1.88 18.21 -14.20
CA LYS A 118 -1.71 19.44 -13.44
C LYS A 118 -0.61 19.26 -12.42
N THR A 119 0.36 20.16 -12.44
CA THR A 119 1.43 20.27 -11.44
C THR A 119 1.41 21.65 -10.82
N TYR A 120 1.86 21.74 -9.57
CA TYR A 120 1.86 22.98 -8.80
C TYR A 120 3.26 23.28 -8.29
N SER A 121 3.65 24.54 -8.44
CA SER A 121 4.92 25.11 -7.96
C SER A 121 4.62 26.36 -7.15
N VAL A 122 5.51 26.76 -6.25
CA VAL A 122 5.39 28.06 -5.58
C VAL A 122 5.89 29.18 -6.51
N CYS A 123 5.49 30.42 -6.23
CA CYS A 123 5.98 31.57 -7.00
C CYS A 123 7.47 31.85 -6.73
N THR A 124 8.14 32.53 -7.67
CA THR A 124 9.58 32.85 -7.61
C THR A 124 10.00 33.54 -6.32
N THR A 125 9.16 34.44 -5.80
CA THR A 125 9.41 35.12 -4.52
C THR A 125 9.53 34.13 -3.35
N LEU A 126 8.70 33.09 -3.32
CA LEU A 126 8.78 32.03 -2.31
C LEU A 126 9.91 31.06 -2.60
N GLU A 127 10.23 30.79 -3.86
CA GLU A 127 11.42 30.00 -4.22
C GLU A 127 12.69 30.64 -3.68
N GLU A 128 12.87 31.96 -3.85
CA GLU A 128 14.00 32.71 -3.30
C GLU A 128 14.01 32.69 -1.77
N LYS A 129 12.84 32.91 -1.13
CA LYS A 129 12.70 32.84 0.34
C LYS A 129 13.13 31.48 0.88
N PHE A 130 12.63 30.38 0.30
CA PHE A 130 12.93 29.04 0.76
C PHE A 130 14.34 28.57 0.33
N GLY A 131 14.86 29.05 -0.80
CA GLY A 131 16.21 28.79 -1.27
C GLY A 131 17.31 29.38 -0.39
N ASN A 132 17.01 30.45 0.35
CA ASN A 132 17.92 31.10 1.29
C ASN A 132 17.87 30.53 2.71
N MET A 133 17.11 29.44 2.94
CA MET A 133 17.02 28.80 4.26
C MET A 133 18.30 28.06 4.64
N SER A 134 18.53 27.90 5.95
CA SER A 134 19.63 27.09 6.46
C SER A 134 19.48 25.62 6.04
N MET A 135 20.60 24.88 5.98
CA MET A 135 20.57 23.44 5.70
C MET A 135 19.73 22.64 6.72
N GLN A 136 19.73 23.07 7.99
CA GLN A 136 18.93 22.48 9.04
C GLN A 136 17.43 22.68 8.78
N ASP A 137 17.03 23.90 8.43
CA ASP A 137 15.63 24.23 8.10
C ASP A 137 15.18 23.48 6.84
N HIS A 138 16.04 23.41 5.82
CA HIS A 138 15.78 22.65 4.61
C HIS A 138 15.48 21.18 4.92
N ARG A 139 16.31 20.55 5.77
CA ARG A 139 16.11 19.16 6.22
C ARG A 139 14.78 19.01 6.95
N ASN A 140 14.50 19.88 7.93
CA ASN A 140 13.27 19.83 8.72
C ASN A 140 12.02 19.98 7.85
N ARG A 141 12.04 20.88 6.86
CA ARG A 141 10.92 21.08 5.94
C ARG A 141 10.75 19.94 4.93
N SER A 142 11.85 19.33 4.48
CA SER A 142 11.82 18.15 3.63
C SER A 142 11.24 16.94 4.38
N LEU A 143 11.56 16.81 5.66
CA LEU A 143 10.98 15.82 6.57
C LEU A 143 9.47 16.00 6.78
N LEU A 144 9.01 17.24 7.00
CA LEU A 144 7.58 17.55 7.05
C LEU A 144 6.87 17.24 5.72
N SER A 145 7.54 17.48 4.61
CA SER A 145 7.05 17.13 3.26
C SER A 145 6.92 15.62 3.08
N LEU A 146 7.92 14.85 3.54
CA LEU A 146 7.86 13.38 3.55
C LEU A 146 6.67 12.88 4.36
N LYS A 147 6.48 13.41 5.57
CA LYS A 147 5.33 13.08 6.43
C LYS A 147 4.00 13.38 5.72
N HIS A 148 3.90 14.52 5.06
CA HIS A 148 2.71 14.88 4.26
C HIS A 148 2.46 13.87 3.14
N VAL A 149 3.48 13.53 2.34
CA VAL A 149 3.36 12.52 1.27
C VAL A 149 2.88 11.19 1.83
N CYS A 150 3.42 10.73 2.96
CA CYS A 150 2.99 9.49 3.61
C CYS A 150 1.53 9.54 4.11
N LEU A 151 1.07 10.70 4.62
CA LEU A 151 -0.32 10.89 5.06
C LEU A 151 -1.32 10.75 3.92
N ILE A 152 -0.98 11.26 2.73
CA ILE A 152 -1.86 11.21 1.56
C ILE A 152 -1.63 9.99 0.67
N PHE A 153 -0.57 9.21 0.92
CA PHE A 153 -0.22 8.09 0.06
C PHE A 153 -1.34 7.03 0.07
N PRO A 154 -1.79 6.53 -1.09
CA PRO A 154 -2.86 5.55 -1.14
C PRO A 154 -2.41 4.23 -0.50
N LYS A 155 -3.11 3.79 0.55
CA LYS A 155 -2.70 2.62 1.35
C LYS A 155 -3.33 1.31 0.86
N ASP A 156 -4.56 1.37 0.37
CA ASP A 156 -5.30 0.19 -0.09
C ASP A 156 -6.21 0.54 -1.28
N GLY A 157 -6.27 -0.36 -2.26
CA GLY A 157 -7.12 -0.22 -3.43
C GLY A 157 -8.62 -0.24 -3.12
N GLN A 158 -9.05 -0.79 -1.99
CA GLN A 158 -10.43 -0.80 -1.51
C GLN A 158 -10.81 0.54 -0.84
N MET A 159 -9.84 1.27 -0.29
CA MET A 159 -10.07 2.59 0.31
C MET A 159 -10.28 3.69 -0.75
N GLU A 160 -9.50 3.63 -1.84
CA GLU A 160 -9.51 4.67 -2.89
C GLU A 160 -9.67 4.04 -4.29
N PRO A 161 -10.77 3.31 -4.59
CA PRO A 161 -10.90 2.47 -5.79
C PRO A 161 -10.50 3.15 -7.10
N VAL A 162 -10.96 4.39 -7.30
CA VAL A 162 -10.74 5.19 -8.52
C VAL A 162 -9.35 5.85 -8.52
N ALA A 163 -8.97 6.45 -7.40
CA ALA A 163 -7.75 7.26 -7.33
C ALA A 163 -6.48 6.43 -7.05
N TYR A 164 -6.59 5.23 -6.47
CA TYR A 164 -5.47 4.44 -5.92
C TYR A 164 -4.29 4.34 -6.88
N THR A 165 -4.53 3.87 -8.11
CA THR A 165 -3.47 3.65 -9.09
C THR A 165 -2.84 4.97 -9.55
N LYS A 166 -3.67 5.95 -9.93
CA LYS A 166 -3.19 7.24 -10.42
C LYS A 166 -2.40 7.99 -9.34
N LYS A 167 -2.98 8.10 -8.14
CA LYS A 167 -2.38 8.75 -6.97
C LYS A 167 -1.06 8.10 -6.58
N GLY A 168 -0.99 6.76 -6.60
CA GLY A 168 0.23 6.02 -6.31
C GLY A 168 1.37 6.36 -7.27
N TYR A 169 1.10 6.30 -8.58
CA TYR A 169 2.11 6.66 -9.60
C TYR A 169 2.51 8.13 -9.57
N GLU A 170 1.60 9.05 -9.23
CA GLU A 170 1.89 10.48 -9.10
C GLU A 170 2.76 10.79 -7.88
N LEU A 171 2.58 10.07 -6.76
CA LEU A 171 3.29 10.34 -5.51
C LEU A 171 4.62 9.59 -5.36
N VAL A 172 4.83 8.47 -6.07
CA VAL A 172 6.10 7.71 -6.01
C VAL A 172 7.34 8.58 -6.30
N PRO A 173 7.37 9.45 -7.32
CA PRO A 173 8.52 10.30 -7.58
C PRO A 173 8.87 11.21 -6.39
N LEU A 174 7.86 11.75 -5.70
CA LEU A 174 8.06 12.57 -4.51
C LEU A 174 8.56 11.73 -3.33
N LEU A 175 7.99 10.54 -3.12
CA LEU A 175 8.47 9.67 -2.04
C LEU A 175 9.92 9.25 -2.29
N ARG A 176 10.28 8.92 -3.54
CA ARG A 176 11.65 8.55 -3.93
C ARG A 176 12.63 9.69 -3.70
N SER A 177 12.27 10.92 -4.06
CA SER A 177 13.14 12.09 -3.83
C SER A 177 13.27 12.41 -2.34
N LEU A 178 12.24 12.21 -1.53
CA LEU A 178 12.25 12.54 -0.09
C LEU A 178 12.80 11.43 0.81
N MET A 179 12.87 10.19 0.35
CA MET A 179 13.19 9.02 1.18
C MET A 179 14.59 9.09 1.83
N HIS A 180 15.56 9.77 1.21
CA HIS A 180 16.88 9.94 1.82
C HIS A 180 16.85 10.78 3.12
N PHE A 181 15.79 11.55 3.35
CA PHE A 181 15.58 12.26 4.61
C PHE A 181 14.97 11.39 5.72
N LEU A 182 14.45 10.19 5.40
CA LEU A 182 13.78 9.32 6.38
C LEU A 182 14.62 9.10 7.64
N TRP A 183 15.89 8.76 7.46
CA TRP A 183 16.83 8.46 8.55
C TRP A 183 17.59 9.69 9.06
N ALA A 184 17.19 10.88 8.60
CA ALA A 184 17.92 12.09 8.88
C ALA A 184 17.59 12.63 10.29
N ASP A 185 16.39 12.43 10.82
CA ASP A 185 16.09 12.84 12.19
C ASP A 185 15.35 11.74 12.95
N PRO A 186 16.03 11.00 13.85
CA PRO A 186 15.39 9.97 14.66
C PRO A 186 14.28 10.52 15.56
N ASN A 187 14.36 11.79 15.96
CA ASN A 187 13.38 12.40 16.88
C ASN A 187 12.06 12.70 16.19
N LEU A 188 12.07 12.98 14.87
CA LEU A 188 10.86 13.27 14.11
C LEU A 188 9.92 12.06 14.05
N TRP A 189 10.47 10.84 14.14
CA TRP A 189 9.72 9.58 14.12
C TRP A 189 9.64 8.94 15.51
N SER A 190 9.89 9.71 16.57
CA SER A 190 9.86 9.21 17.95
C SER A 190 8.48 8.69 18.38
N GLN A 191 7.41 9.12 17.70
CA GLN A 191 6.05 8.70 18.00
C GLN A 191 5.69 7.39 17.27
N PRO A 192 5.15 6.38 17.97
CA PRO A 192 4.73 5.11 17.34
C PRO A 192 3.75 5.28 16.17
N THR A 193 2.89 6.29 16.24
CA THR A 193 1.92 6.63 15.18
C THR A 193 2.60 7.10 13.89
N ASP A 194 3.72 7.82 14.01
CA ASP A 194 4.46 8.32 12.86
C ASP A 194 5.29 7.21 12.19
N LEU A 195 5.88 6.30 12.98
CA LEU A 195 6.51 5.07 12.46
C LEU A 195 5.50 4.19 11.73
N GLN A 196 4.31 3.98 12.31
CA GLN A 196 3.25 3.20 11.69
C GLN A 196 2.77 3.83 10.37
N LEU A 197 2.67 5.16 10.32
CA LEU A 197 2.30 5.88 9.11
C LEU A 197 3.31 5.66 7.99
N LEU A 198 4.61 5.85 8.30
CA LEU A 198 5.70 5.61 7.35
C LEU A 198 5.69 4.17 6.84
N PHE A 199 5.57 3.22 7.77
CA PHE A 199 5.51 1.80 7.46
C PHE A 199 4.38 1.50 6.46
N GLU A 200 3.16 1.98 6.74
CA GLU A 200 2.01 1.77 5.85
C GLU A 200 2.20 2.38 4.47
N ALA A 201 2.72 3.61 4.42
CA ALA A 201 2.95 4.31 3.16
C ALA A 201 4.02 3.60 2.32
N LEU A 202 5.16 3.24 2.91
CA LEU A 202 6.27 2.58 2.21
C LEU A 202 5.91 1.16 1.78
N LEU A 203 5.23 0.39 2.63
CA LEU A 203 4.75 -0.94 2.26
C LEU A 203 3.74 -0.85 1.10
N SER A 204 2.80 0.10 1.13
CA SER A 204 1.88 0.33 0.00
C SER A 204 2.61 0.81 -1.25
N ALA A 205 3.63 1.66 -1.11
CA ALA A 205 4.41 2.20 -2.21
C ALA A 205 5.10 1.12 -3.05
N THR A 206 5.34 -0.07 -2.47
CA THR A 206 5.84 -1.23 -3.21
C THR A 206 4.89 -1.73 -4.31
N GLN A 207 3.62 -1.31 -4.34
CA GLN A 207 2.68 -1.68 -5.40
C GLN A 207 2.88 -0.87 -6.69
N PHE A 208 3.62 0.23 -6.61
CA PHE A 208 3.77 1.20 -7.69
C PHE A 208 5.24 1.28 -8.14
N GLY A 209 5.48 1.93 -9.28
CA GLY A 209 6.84 2.15 -9.81
C GLY A 209 7.53 0.90 -10.38
N ASP A 210 8.80 1.08 -10.71
CA ASP A 210 9.73 0.06 -11.21
C ASP A 210 10.22 -0.89 -10.11
N LEU A 211 10.88 -1.99 -10.50
CA LEU A 211 11.37 -3.00 -9.55
C LEU A 211 12.41 -2.46 -8.57
N GLU A 212 13.30 -1.58 -9.04
CA GLU A 212 14.35 -0.99 -8.19
C GLU A 212 13.73 -0.27 -6.99
N TRP A 213 12.73 0.57 -7.26
CA TRP A 213 11.97 1.26 -6.24
C TRP A 213 11.20 0.34 -5.32
N LYS A 214 10.54 -0.69 -5.85
CA LYS A 214 9.80 -1.66 -5.02
C LYS A 214 10.72 -2.32 -4.00
N LEU A 215 11.96 -2.62 -4.38
CA LEU A 215 12.96 -3.18 -3.48
C LEU A 215 13.46 -2.15 -2.45
N GLN A 216 13.68 -0.90 -2.85
CA GLN A 216 14.07 0.17 -1.93
C GLN A 216 12.98 0.45 -0.88
N ALA A 217 11.73 0.63 -1.31
CA ALA A 217 10.60 0.89 -0.42
C ALA A 217 10.33 -0.29 0.52
N LEU A 218 10.49 -1.53 0.05
CA LEU A 218 10.34 -2.72 0.88
C LEU A 218 11.40 -2.81 1.97
N ARG A 219 12.66 -2.48 1.67
CA ARG A 219 13.74 -2.41 2.68
C ARG A 219 13.45 -1.37 3.75
N ALA A 220 13.02 -0.18 3.35
CA ALA A 220 12.64 0.86 4.32
C ALA A 220 11.46 0.41 5.20
N ALA A 221 10.45 -0.27 4.63
CA ALA A 221 9.34 -0.83 5.38
C ALA A 221 9.77 -1.96 6.33
N GLU A 222 10.76 -2.77 5.96
CA GLU A 222 11.37 -3.81 6.80
C GLU A 222 12.07 -3.19 8.02
N GLU A 223 12.92 -2.19 7.80
CA GLU A 223 13.61 -1.47 8.88
C GLU A 223 12.60 -0.83 9.85
N LEU A 224 11.55 -0.20 9.32
CA LEU A 224 10.47 0.37 10.15
C LEU A 224 9.68 -0.70 10.90
N ALA A 225 9.42 -1.86 10.29
CA ALA A 225 8.73 -2.95 10.95
C ALA A 225 9.52 -3.50 12.15
N LEU A 226 10.86 -3.50 12.08
CA LEU A 226 11.73 -3.88 13.20
C LEU A 226 11.72 -2.85 14.33
N LEU A 227 11.51 -1.57 14.01
CA LEU A 227 11.38 -0.49 14.98
C LEU A 227 9.98 -0.43 15.63
N THR A 228 8.97 -1.04 15.01
CA THR A 228 7.64 -1.19 15.60
C THR A 228 7.52 -2.54 16.31
N PRO A 229 7.10 -2.60 17.59
CA PRO A 229 6.88 -3.87 18.31
C PRO A 229 5.57 -4.55 17.88
N ASP A 230 5.32 -4.66 16.57
CA ASP A 230 4.12 -5.28 15.99
C ASP A 230 4.51 -6.43 15.05
N HIS A 231 4.27 -7.66 15.50
CA HIS A 231 4.53 -8.85 14.71
C HIS A 231 3.69 -8.93 13.42
N VAL A 232 2.55 -8.23 13.36
CA VAL A 232 1.73 -8.13 12.14
C VAL A 232 2.46 -7.34 11.07
N ASN A 233 3.18 -6.27 11.42
CA ASN A 233 3.97 -5.50 10.46
C ASN A 233 5.09 -6.35 9.84
N LEU A 234 5.80 -7.13 10.66
CA LEU A 234 6.82 -8.08 10.17
C LEU A 234 6.23 -9.15 9.24
N ALA A 235 5.05 -9.68 9.58
CA ALA A 235 4.34 -10.63 8.73
C ALA A 235 3.97 -10.01 7.36
N ARG A 236 3.43 -8.79 7.36
CA ARG A 236 3.06 -8.04 6.15
C ARG A 236 4.25 -7.78 5.22
N VAL A 237 5.41 -7.41 5.77
CA VAL A 237 6.66 -7.25 5.01
C VAL A 237 7.06 -8.59 4.37
N THR A 238 7.02 -9.66 5.14
CA THR A 238 7.41 -10.98 4.66
C THR A 238 6.51 -11.48 3.53
N PHE A 239 5.19 -11.27 3.66
CA PHE A 239 4.24 -11.56 2.59
C PHE A 239 4.52 -10.75 1.34
N ARG A 240 4.93 -9.49 1.49
CA ARG A 240 5.30 -8.68 0.34
C ARG A 240 6.57 -9.20 -0.35
N HIS A 241 7.56 -9.66 0.41
CA HIS A 241 8.73 -10.34 -0.16
C HIS A 241 8.33 -11.56 -0.99
N TRP A 242 7.46 -12.44 -0.48
CA TRP A 242 7.00 -13.62 -1.21
C TRP A 242 6.28 -13.24 -2.51
N ASN A 243 5.37 -12.27 -2.44
CA ASN A 243 4.66 -11.76 -3.61
C ASN A 243 5.61 -11.20 -4.68
N LEU A 244 6.62 -10.43 -4.29
CA LEU A 244 7.59 -9.90 -5.24
C LEU A 244 8.50 -10.99 -5.82
N ARG A 245 8.92 -11.99 -5.02
CA ARG A 245 9.70 -13.13 -5.49
C ARG A 245 8.94 -13.94 -6.55
N ARG A 246 7.64 -14.15 -6.36
CA ARG A 246 6.79 -14.84 -7.33
C ARG A 246 6.73 -14.11 -8.68
N LEU A 247 6.66 -12.77 -8.66
CA LEU A 247 6.59 -11.95 -9.87
C LEU A 247 7.96 -11.70 -10.53
N HIS A 248 9.03 -11.69 -9.73
CA HIS A 248 10.39 -11.37 -10.15
C HIS A 248 11.40 -12.36 -9.52
N PRO A 249 11.41 -13.64 -9.97
CA PRO A 249 12.20 -14.69 -9.33
C PRO A 249 13.72 -14.49 -9.46
N MET A 250 14.20 -13.99 -10.61
CA MET A 250 15.63 -13.88 -10.91
C MET A 250 16.42 -12.79 -10.14
N PRO A 251 15.88 -11.59 -9.83
CA PRO A 251 16.65 -10.56 -9.09
C PRO A 251 16.56 -10.61 -7.56
N ILE A 252 15.59 -11.31 -6.95
CA ILE A 252 15.30 -11.20 -5.50
C ILE A 252 15.93 -12.33 -4.67
N ALA A 253 16.37 -13.42 -5.31
CA ALA A 253 17.03 -14.54 -4.63
C ALA A 253 18.39 -14.15 -3.98
N ALA A 254 19.10 -13.15 -4.51
CA ALA A 254 20.49 -12.86 -4.14
C ALA A 254 20.72 -11.67 -3.18
N LYS A 255 19.70 -10.86 -2.86
CA LYS A 255 19.88 -9.56 -2.15
C LYS A 255 19.01 -9.34 -0.90
N SER A 256 18.31 -10.37 -0.44
CA SER A 256 17.44 -10.28 0.74
C SER A 256 18.26 -10.51 2.01
N ARG A 257 18.37 -9.48 2.87
CA ARG A 257 19.12 -9.55 4.15
C ARG A 257 18.32 -10.10 5.33
N LEU A 258 17.00 -10.31 5.17
CA LEU A 258 16.20 -10.99 6.20
C LEU A 258 16.72 -12.42 6.44
N PRO A 259 17.14 -12.77 7.67
CA PRO A 259 17.34 -14.15 8.04
C PRO A 259 15.96 -14.82 8.03
N PHE A 260 15.68 -15.65 7.02
CA PHE A 260 14.41 -16.37 6.94
C PHE A 260 14.38 -17.51 7.96
N SER A 261 14.08 -17.17 9.21
CA SER A 261 13.20 -17.99 10.05
C SER A 261 12.16 -17.07 10.67
N LEU A 262 11.00 -16.98 10.00
CA LEU A 262 9.81 -16.50 10.66
C LEU A 262 9.59 -17.34 11.93
N PRO A 263 9.19 -16.76 13.08
CA PRO A 263 8.60 -17.59 14.11
C PRO A 263 7.43 -18.37 13.48
N PRO A 264 7.31 -19.69 13.74
CA PRO A 264 6.20 -20.47 13.22
C PRO A 264 4.88 -19.82 13.60
N PHE A 265 4.10 -19.50 12.58
CA PHE A 265 2.92 -18.64 12.62
C PHE A 265 1.81 -19.11 13.56
N GLN A 266 1.85 -20.37 13.99
CA GLN A 266 0.97 -20.92 15.02
C GLN A 266 1.03 -20.13 16.35
N ARG A 267 2.03 -19.24 16.50
CA ARG A 267 2.16 -18.33 17.66
C ARG A 267 1.73 -16.89 17.39
N LEU A 268 1.40 -16.50 16.16
CA LEU A 268 0.93 -15.15 15.84
C LEU A 268 -0.56 -15.05 16.11
N ARG A 269 -0.93 -14.31 17.16
CA ARG A 269 -2.32 -13.99 17.49
C ARG A 269 -2.62 -12.57 17.03
N ALA A 270 -3.74 -12.40 16.34
CA ALA A 270 -4.27 -11.07 16.06
C ALA A 270 -4.63 -10.38 17.38
N SER A 271 -4.24 -9.12 17.53
CA SER A 271 -4.63 -8.27 18.67
C SER A 271 -6.03 -7.66 18.48
N ASP A 272 -6.46 -7.48 17.24
CA ASP A 272 -7.77 -6.92 16.87
C ASP A 272 -8.24 -7.41 15.48
N GLN A 273 -9.43 -6.96 15.06
CA GLN A 273 -10.02 -7.31 13.76
C GLN A 273 -9.17 -6.84 12.58
N ARG A 274 -8.48 -5.70 12.70
CA ARG A 274 -7.60 -5.15 11.66
C ARG A 274 -6.36 -6.03 11.48
N ALA A 275 -5.70 -6.40 12.58
CA ALA A 275 -4.60 -7.34 12.61
C ALA A 275 -5.01 -8.69 12.03
N ASN A 276 -6.20 -9.18 12.39
CA ASN A 276 -6.71 -10.45 11.87
C ASN A 276 -6.91 -10.42 10.35
N ALA A 277 -7.50 -9.34 9.81
CA ALA A 277 -7.62 -9.18 8.36
C ALA A 277 -6.25 -9.18 7.66
N PHE A 278 -5.23 -8.52 8.23
CA PHE A 278 -3.87 -8.56 7.67
C PHE A 278 -3.26 -9.96 7.69
N LEU A 279 -3.43 -10.71 8.79
CA LEU A 279 -2.95 -12.10 8.85
C LEU A 279 -3.72 -12.99 7.87
N GLY A 280 -4.99 -12.71 7.62
CA GLY A 280 -5.81 -13.36 6.60
C GLY A 280 -5.26 -13.25 5.18
N GLN A 281 -4.51 -12.19 4.85
CA GLN A 281 -3.81 -12.09 3.55
C GLN A 281 -2.80 -13.22 3.33
N ARG A 282 -2.27 -13.82 4.39
CA ARG A 282 -1.43 -15.02 4.27
C ARG A 282 -2.20 -16.19 3.69
N VAL A 283 -3.40 -16.42 4.21
CA VAL A 283 -4.26 -17.53 3.79
C VAL A 283 -4.54 -17.42 2.30
N LEU A 284 -4.72 -16.20 1.80
CA LEU A 284 -4.87 -15.93 0.37
C LEU A 284 -3.61 -16.27 -0.44
N ILE A 285 -2.42 -15.95 0.08
CA ILE A 285 -1.14 -16.29 -0.57
C ILE A 285 -0.93 -17.81 -0.59
N GLU A 286 -1.20 -18.48 0.52
CA GLU A 286 -1.08 -19.93 0.66
C GLU A 286 -2.04 -20.65 -0.29
N ALA A 287 -3.31 -20.22 -0.34
CA ALA A 287 -4.29 -20.74 -1.27
C ALA A 287 -3.89 -20.50 -2.74
N GLN A 288 -3.36 -19.31 -3.07
CA GLN A 288 -2.89 -19.03 -4.43
C GLN A 288 -1.65 -19.86 -4.80
N ASP A 289 -0.73 -20.11 -3.86
CA ASP A 289 0.44 -20.98 -4.08
C ASP A 289 0.03 -22.43 -4.33
N LEU A 290 -0.95 -22.96 -3.60
CA LEU A 290 -1.55 -24.27 -3.86
C LEU A 290 -2.16 -24.34 -5.27
N ILE A 291 -2.90 -23.30 -5.69
CA ILE A 291 -3.44 -23.21 -7.05
C ILE A 291 -2.33 -23.18 -8.10
N ASP A 292 -1.28 -22.37 -7.89
CA ASP A 292 -0.15 -22.24 -8.82
C ASP A 292 0.61 -23.56 -8.97
N LYS A 293 0.64 -24.39 -7.92
CA LYS A 293 1.19 -25.75 -7.91
C LYS A 293 0.24 -26.82 -8.44
N SER A 294 -0.95 -26.43 -8.90
CA SER A 294 -1.99 -27.34 -9.38
C SER A 294 -2.44 -28.37 -8.33
N GLU A 295 -2.43 -28.00 -7.06
CA GLU A 295 -2.96 -28.83 -5.97
C GLU A 295 -4.48 -28.96 -6.05
N SER A 296 -5.02 -30.01 -5.42
CA SER A 296 -6.45 -30.30 -5.48
C SER A 296 -7.31 -29.18 -4.86
N PRO A 297 -8.57 -28.98 -5.33
CA PRO A 297 -9.49 -28.02 -4.72
C PRO A 297 -9.75 -28.27 -3.24
N THR A 298 -9.63 -29.53 -2.79
CA THR A 298 -9.76 -29.93 -1.38
C THR A 298 -8.67 -29.33 -0.50
N GLU A 299 -7.41 -29.34 -0.95
CA GLU A 299 -6.30 -28.73 -0.21
C GLU A 299 -6.43 -27.20 -0.17
N VAL A 300 -6.86 -26.59 -1.28
CA VAL A 300 -7.18 -25.15 -1.32
C VAL A 300 -8.30 -24.82 -0.33
N HIS A 301 -9.38 -25.60 -0.31
CA HIS A 301 -10.50 -25.42 0.61
C HIS A 301 -10.05 -25.55 2.08
N LYS A 302 -9.21 -26.54 2.39
CA LYS A 302 -8.64 -26.75 3.72
C LYS A 302 -7.77 -25.56 4.15
N ALA A 303 -6.93 -25.03 3.25
CA ALA A 303 -6.12 -23.85 3.54
C ALA A 303 -6.98 -22.63 3.86
N ILE A 304 -8.01 -22.33 3.03
CA ILE A 304 -8.87 -21.17 3.26
C ILE A 304 -9.78 -21.31 4.49
N SER A 305 -10.16 -22.55 4.84
CA SER A 305 -11.00 -22.84 6.01
C SER A 305 -10.33 -22.50 7.33
N ASN A 306 -9.00 -22.32 7.34
CA ASN A 306 -8.26 -21.90 8.52
C ASN A 306 -8.50 -20.42 8.89
N PHE A 307 -9.01 -19.60 7.96
CA PHE A 307 -9.36 -18.22 8.27
C PHE A 307 -10.72 -18.13 8.94
N ARG A 308 -10.78 -17.42 10.07
CA ARG A 308 -11.99 -17.09 10.80
C ARG A 308 -11.96 -15.62 11.21
N PRO A 309 -13.11 -14.91 11.17
CA PRO A 309 -13.21 -13.59 11.77
C PRO A 309 -12.77 -13.60 13.23
N TYR A 310 -12.15 -12.49 13.66
CA TYR A 310 -11.67 -12.30 15.02
C TYR A 310 -12.83 -12.36 16.03
N LYS A 311 -13.98 -11.82 15.63
CA LYS A 311 -15.27 -12.01 16.31
C LYS A 311 -16.21 -12.72 15.36
N ILE A 312 -16.62 -13.93 15.71
CA ILE A 312 -17.41 -14.82 14.84
C ILE A 312 -18.70 -14.15 14.36
N ASP A 313 -19.41 -13.46 15.26
CA ASP A 313 -20.71 -12.83 14.95
C ASP A 313 -20.59 -11.38 14.46
N ASP A 314 -19.38 -10.83 14.39
CA ASP A 314 -19.12 -9.42 14.05
C ASP A 314 -17.83 -9.32 13.22
N ALA A 315 -17.85 -9.88 12.02
CA ALA A 315 -16.74 -9.74 11.08
C ALA A 315 -16.61 -8.28 10.65
N SER A 316 -15.40 -7.72 10.76
CA SER A 316 -15.14 -6.40 10.21
C SER A 316 -15.19 -6.40 8.69
N PHE A 317 -15.41 -5.24 8.08
CA PHE A 317 -15.43 -5.09 6.62
C PHE A 317 -14.19 -5.70 5.94
N GLN A 318 -13.00 -5.51 6.53
CA GLN A 318 -11.77 -6.08 5.98
C GLN A 318 -11.71 -7.61 6.09
N GLU A 319 -12.18 -8.18 7.20
CA GLU A 319 -12.26 -9.64 7.34
C GLU A 319 -13.28 -10.25 6.38
N SER A 320 -14.41 -9.57 6.16
CA SER A 320 -15.39 -9.95 5.14
C SER A 320 -14.79 -9.92 3.74
N LEU A 321 -13.93 -8.94 3.42
CA LEU A 321 -13.21 -8.91 2.14
C LEU A 321 -12.21 -10.07 2.01
N VAL A 322 -11.50 -10.43 3.08
CA VAL A 322 -10.61 -11.60 3.07
C VAL A 322 -11.40 -12.89 2.85
N LEU A 323 -12.51 -13.08 3.57
CA LEU A 323 -13.39 -14.24 3.38
C LEU A 323 -13.89 -14.33 1.93
N LEU A 324 -14.34 -13.19 1.39
CA LEU A 324 -14.78 -13.11 0.01
C LEU A 324 -13.67 -13.52 -0.98
N GLU A 325 -12.43 -13.06 -0.78
CA GLU A 325 -11.29 -13.47 -1.59
C GLU A 325 -10.91 -14.95 -1.41
N CYS A 326 -11.05 -15.51 -0.21
CA CYS A 326 -10.88 -16.95 0.04
C CYS A 326 -11.84 -17.78 -0.82
N HIS A 327 -13.14 -17.46 -0.80
CA HIS A 327 -14.15 -18.16 -1.60
C HIS A 327 -13.92 -17.98 -3.11
N PHE A 328 -13.48 -16.79 -3.54
CA PHE A 328 -13.07 -16.57 -4.92
C PHE A 328 -11.90 -17.47 -5.35
N LEU A 329 -10.88 -17.64 -4.51
CA LEU A 329 -9.75 -18.53 -4.80
C LEU A 329 -10.17 -20.00 -4.84
N TYR A 330 -11.10 -20.43 -3.98
CA TYR A 330 -11.68 -21.77 -4.06
C TYR A 330 -12.46 -22.00 -5.37
N ALA A 331 -13.30 -21.04 -5.77
CA ALA A 331 -13.99 -21.13 -7.05
C ALA A 331 -13.02 -21.22 -8.24
N LYS A 332 -11.92 -20.46 -8.18
CA LYS A 332 -10.85 -20.51 -9.17
C LYS A 332 -10.13 -21.86 -9.19
N SER A 333 -9.89 -22.50 -8.03
CA SER A 333 -9.28 -23.82 -7.97
C SER A 333 -10.18 -24.91 -8.57
N LEU A 334 -11.49 -24.83 -8.34
CA LEU A 334 -12.50 -25.70 -8.97
C LEU A 334 -12.44 -25.60 -10.49
N ARG A 335 -12.43 -24.37 -11.03
CA ARG A 335 -12.32 -24.11 -12.47
C ARG A 335 -11.06 -24.74 -13.07
N PHE A 336 -9.89 -24.48 -12.51
CA PHE A 336 -8.63 -24.99 -13.06
C PHE A 336 -8.51 -26.52 -12.99
N ASN A 337 -9.30 -27.17 -12.13
CA ASN A 337 -9.44 -28.62 -12.07
C ASN A 337 -10.60 -29.16 -12.92
N GLY A 338 -11.21 -28.35 -13.79
CA GLY A 338 -12.29 -28.76 -14.69
C GLY A 338 -13.67 -28.91 -14.04
N HIS A 339 -13.83 -28.59 -12.76
CA HIS A 339 -15.11 -28.65 -12.04
C HIS A 339 -15.95 -27.40 -12.33
N PHE A 340 -16.26 -27.16 -13.59
CA PHE A 340 -16.82 -25.89 -14.05
C PHE A 340 -18.19 -25.55 -13.45
N ASP A 341 -19.10 -26.52 -13.30
CA ASP A 341 -20.42 -26.25 -12.73
C ASP A 341 -20.35 -25.84 -11.26
N ALA A 342 -19.52 -26.54 -10.48
CA ALA A 342 -19.24 -26.19 -9.09
C ALA A 342 -18.56 -24.81 -8.99
N ALA A 343 -17.61 -24.51 -9.87
CA ALA A 343 -16.96 -23.21 -9.94
C ALA A 343 -17.97 -22.08 -10.23
N VAL A 344 -18.89 -22.28 -11.18
CA VAL A 344 -19.95 -21.31 -11.51
C VAL A 344 -20.89 -21.08 -10.33
N GLN A 345 -21.28 -22.15 -9.62
CA GLN A 345 -22.12 -22.03 -8.44
C GLN A 345 -21.43 -21.20 -7.35
N GLU A 346 -20.18 -21.52 -7.02
CA GLU A 346 -19.41 -20.77 -6.03
C GLU A 346 -19.22 -19.31 -6.46
N LEU A 347 -18.87 -19.05 -7.73
CA LEU A 347 -18.70 -17.68 -8.25
C LEU A 347 -19.98 -16.84 -8.16
N ARG A 348 -21.18 -17.44 -8.29
CA ARG A 348 -22.46 -16.72 -8.12
C ARG A 348 -22.66 -16.27 -6.68
N GLU A 349 -22.36 -17.13 -5.72
CA GLU A 349 -22.46 -16.80 -4.29
C GLU A 349 -21.45 -15.71 -3.89
N VAL A 350 -20.21 -15.83 -4.41
CA VAL A 350 -19.17 -14.81 -4.25
C VAL A 350 -19.59 -13.50 -4.90
N LEU A 351 -20.16 -13.51 -6.12
CA LEU A 351 -20.61 -12.29 -6.80
C LEU A 351 -21.68 -11.55 -5.99
N ARG A 352 -22.72 -12.25 -5.52
CA ARG A 352 -23.79 -11.66 -4.71
C ARG A 352 -23.23 -11.01 -3.44
N THR A 353 -22.29 -11.67 -2.78
CA THR A 353 -21.63 -11.14 -1.58
C THR A 353 -20.76 -9.93 -1.90
N ALA A 354 -20.00 -9.97 -3.01
CA ALA A 354 -19.17 -8.88 -3.48
C ALA A 354 -19.99 -7.62 -3.81
N GLU A 355 -21.15 -7.78 -4.45
CA GLU A 355 -22.09 -6.71 -4.75
C GLU A 355 -22.66 -6.07 -3.48
N GLY A 356 -23.10 -6.89 -2.51
CA GLY A 356 -23.56 -6.40 -1.21
C GLY A 356 -22.51 -5.59 -0.46
N LEU A 357 -21.24 -6.00 -0.54
CA LEU A 357 -20.10 -5.28 0.05
C LEU A 357 -19.58 -4.12 -0.81
N LYS A 358 -20.13 -3.92 -2.03
CA LYS A 358 -19.61 -2.97 -3.04
C LYS A 358 -18.10 -3.16 -3.31
N SER A 359 -17.63 -4.41 -3.25
CA SER A 359 -16.23 -4.77 -3.39
C SER A 359 -15.72 -4.59 -4.82
N ARG A 360 -14.45 -4.20 -4.98
CA ARG A 360 -13.80 -4.21 -6.30
C ARG A 360 -13.64 -5.62 -6.87
N LEU A 361 -13.74 -6.66 -6.05
CA LEU A 361 -13.62 -8.04 -6.47
C LEU A 361 -14.71 -8.42 -7.48
N THR A 362 -15.88 -7.77 -7.46
CA THR A 362 -16.94 -7.92 -8.46
C THR A 362 -16.38 -7.89 -9.89
N LEU A 363 -15.49 -6.93 -10.20
CA LEU A 363 -14.90 -6.80 -11.54
C LEU A 363 -13.98 -7.97 -11.93
N LYS A 364 -13.40 -8.67 -10.95
CA LYS A 364 -12.58 -9.86 -11.21
C LYS A 364 -13.45 -11.11 -11.34
N ILE A 365 -14.54 -11.19 -10.57
CA ILE A 365 -15.47 -12.31 -10.55
C ILE A 365 -16.24 -12.40 -11.86
N VAL A 366 -16.78 -11.29 -12.36
CA VAL A 366 -17.62 -11.29 -13.57
C VAL A 366 -16.88 -11.86 -14.79
N LEU A 367 -15.60 -11.48 -14.94
CA LEU A 367 -14.73 -12.01 -15.99
C LEU A 367 -14.54 -13.53 -15.93
N GLN A 368 -14.62 -14.15 -14.75
CA GLN A 368 -14.45 -15.60 -14.63
C GLN A 368 -15.56 -16.38 -15.34
N PHE A 369 -16.78 -15.83 -15.45
CA PHE A 369 -17.87 -16.53 -16.14
C PHE A 369 -17.60 -16.68 -17.63
N ALA A 370 -17.08 -15.63 -18.27
CA ALA A 370 -16.68 -15.70 -19.67
C ALA A 370 -15.48 -16.64 -19.86
N GLU A 371 -14.48 -16.57 -18.97
CA GLU A 371 -13.32 -17.44 -19.02
C GLU A 371 -13.69 -18.93 -18.90
N ILE A 372 -14.67 -19.28 -18.04
CA ILE A 372 -15.20 -20.66 -17.94
C ILE A 372 -15.91 -21.11 -19.22
N GLU A 373 -16.72 -20.26 -19.85
CA GLU A 373 -17.39 -20.62 -21.10
C GLU A 373 -16.38 -20.81 -22.24
N CYS A 374 -15.32 -20.01 -22.29
CA CYS A 374 -14.20 -20.23 -23.21
C CYS A 374 -13.53 -21.60 -22.98
N GLU A 375 -13.24 -21.96 -21.73
CA GLU A 375 -12.63 -23.26 -21.38
C GLU A 375 -13.54 -24.46 -21.69
N ARG A 376 -14.85 -24.25 -21.76
CA ARG A 376 -15.83 -25.23 -22.23
C ARG A 376 -15.93 -25.33 -23.75
N GLY A 377 -15.28 -24.44 -24.49
CA GLY A 377 -15.40 -24.34 -25.95
C GLY A 377 -16.61 -23.52 -26.43
N ASN A 378 -17.33 -22.85 -25.53
CA ASN A 378 -18.54 -22.08 -25.83
C ASN A 378 -18.19 -20.60 -26.12
N HIS A 379 -17.37 -20.35 -27.14
CA HIS A 379 -16.83 -19.00 -27.41
C HIS A 379 -17.90 -17.93 -27.65
N SER A 380 -19.00 -18.25 -28.35
CA SER A 380 -20.10 -17.29 -28.57
C SER A 380 -20.75 -16.84 -27.26
N ARG A 381 -20.96 -17.77 -26.33
CA ARG A 381 -21.54 -17.47 -25.02
C ARG A 381 -20.57 -16.71 -24.11
N ALA A 382 -19.27 -16.96 -24.27
CA ALA A 382 -18.25 -16.17 -23.59
C ALA A 382 -18.26 -14.71 -24.06
N LEU A 383 -18.42 -14.47 -25.37
CA LEU A 383 -18.53 -13.13 -25.93
C LEU A 383 -19.77 -12.39 -25.41
N GLU A 384 -20.95 -13.03 -25.43
CA GLU A 384 -22.19 -12.47 -24.85
C GLU A 384 -21.98 -12.02 -23.40
N LYS A 385 -21.29 -12.85 -22.59
CA LYS A 385 -20.97 -12.52 -21.20
C LYS A 385 -20.04 -11.32 -21.06
N LEU A 386 -19.02 -11.21 -21.91
CA LEU A 386 -18.10 -10.07 -21.88
C LEU A 386 -18.80 -8.77 -22.31
N GLU A 387 -19.72 -8.84 -23.27
CA GLU A 387 -20.55 -7.70 -23.69
C GLU A 387 -21.50 -7.24 -22.58
N ASP A 388 -22.16 -8.20 -21.90
CA ASP A 388 -22.98 -7.93 -20.71
C ASP A 388 -22.16 -7.26 -19.59
N ASP A 389 -20.94 -7.77 -19.35
CA ASP A 389 -20.01 -7.21 -18.37
C ASP A 389 -19.59 -5.79 -18.76
N GLN A 390 -19.35 -5.52 -20.05
CA GLN A 390 -19.00 -4.19 -20.54
C GLN A 390 -20.14 -3.20 -20.31
N ASN A 391 -21.38 -3.62 -20.58
CA ASN A 391 -22.57 -2.82 -20.32
C ASN A 391 -22.79 -2.58 -18.82
N HIS A 392 -22.51 -3.57 -17.98
CA HIS A 392 -22.59 -3.45 -16.53
C HIS A 392 -21.52 -2.50 -15.97
N ILE A 393 -20.28 -2.59 -16.47
CA ILE A 393 -19.12 -1.83 -15.96
C ILE A 393 -19.08 -0.40 -16.55
N GLY A 394 -19.49 -0.23 -17.81
CA GLY A 394 -19.56 1.06 -18.50
C GLY A 394 -20.48 2.07 -17.83
N LYS A 395 -21.51 1.60 -17.12
CA LYS A 395 -22.43 2.43 -16.34
C LYS A 395 -21.78 3.05 -15.08
N SER A 396 -20.59 2.61 -14.66
CA SER A 396 -20.06 2.89 -13.31
C SER A 396 -18.77 3.72 -13.22
N GLN A 397 -18.26 4.36 -14.29
CA GLN A 397 -16.89 4.95 -14.33
C GLN A 397 -15.75 3.97 -13.92
N ARG A 398 -16.06 2.66 -13.81
CA ARG A 398 -15.14 1.60 -13.36
C ARG A 398 -14.24 1.07 -14.48
N LEU A 399 -14.46 1.50 -15.73
CA LEU A 399 -13.65 1.16 -16.89
C LEU A 399 -12.21 1.71 -16.81
N GLU A 400 -11.97 2.77 -16.04
CA GLU A 400 -10.64 3.34 -15.82
C GLU A 400 -9.76 2.48 -14.87
N LEU A 401 -10.33 1.44 -14.26
CA LEU A 401 -9.63 0.53 -13.37
C LEU A 401 -8.95 -0.60 -14.14
N GLY A 402 -7.88 -1.18 -13.57
CA GLY A 402 -7.08 -2.22 -14.23
C GLY A 402 -7.85 -3.46 -14.71
N SER A 403 -9.00 -3.78 -14.09
CA SER A 403 -9.90 -4.86 -14.54
C SER A 403 -10.79 -4.45 -15.72
N GLY A 404 -11.27 -3.20 -15.78
CA GLY A 404 -11.99 -2.68 -16.94
C GLY A 404 -11.10 -2.60 -18.19
N ARG A 405 -9.80 -2.29 -18.00
CA ARG A 405 -8.82 -2.38 -19.09
C ARG A 405 -8.60 -3.82 -19.58
N ARG A 406 -8.62 -4.81 -18.68
CA ARG A 406 -8.52 -6.23 -19.06
C ARG A 406 -9.76 -6.69 -19.82
N LEU A 407 -10.95 -6.25 -19.41
CA LEU A 407 -12.18 -6.51 -20.14
C LEU A 407 -12.13 -5.92 -21.56
N ASN A 408 -11.72 -4.66 -21.70
CA ASN A 408 -11.59 -4.03 -23.03
C ASN A 408 -10.54 -4.75 -23.89
N LEU A 409 -9.45 -5.26 -23.29
CA LEU A 409 -8.47 -6.08 -24.02
C LEU A 409 -9.04 -7.45 -24.41
N ALA A 410 -9.87 -8.07 -23.58
CA ALA A 410 -10.50 -9.35 -23.87
C ALA A 410 -11.57 -9.23 -24.97
N LEU A 411 -12.24 -8.07 -25.09
CA LEU A 411 -13.22 -7.79 -26.15
C LEU A 411 -12.58 -7.33 -27.48
N ALA A 412 -11.34 -6.84 -27.44
CA ALA A 412 -10.63 -6.35 -28.62
C ALA A 412 -9.85 -7.45 -29.37
N ASN A 413 -9.68 -8.62 -28.74
CA ASN A 413 -9.12 -9.84 -29.33
C ASN A 413 -10.24 -10.84 -29.54
#